data_AF-A0A8I0VGN5-F1
#
_entry.id   AF-A0A8I0VGN5-F1
#
_cell.length_a   1.000
_cell.length_b   1.000
_cell.length_c   1.000
_cell.angle_alpha   90.00
_cell.angle_beta   90.00
_cell.angle_gamma   90.00
#
_symmetry.space_group_name_H-M   'P 1'
#
loop_
_entity.id
_entity.type
_entity.pdbx_description
1 polymer ?
#
loop_
_entity_poly.entity_id
_entity_poly.type
_entity_poly.pdbx_seq_one_letter_code
_entity_poly.pdbx_strand_id
1 'polypeptide(L)'
;MASTGIIESRPVRERPRVLRITRSALLLVMTATVIADTGRAIGTLTGRTIALFGSAPSDLPLTLLPQITRAEHAVGGTGSLADADFLLRILATAPPLIHAVTVVLAVAWLLRALRGVAQGQPFHGFVVVNWRRLAVTLLAGGLAQGGIDTIAYAYLTAHLGFIARSGTGSGADPAESFLGARYDEISIQLPAWPVDLLVAGLVALALTAAFRAGARLAEDADGVV
;
A
#
# COMPACT_ATOMS: atom_id res chain seq x y z
N MET A 1 6.81 31.40 -26.45
CA MET A 1 8.10 30.69 -26.45
C MET A 1 8.10 29.70 -25.30
N ALA A 2 8.14 28.40 -25.60
CA ALA A 2 8.10 27.34 -24.59
C ALA A 2 9.48 27.23 -23.92
N SER A 3 9.56 27.63 -22.65
CA SER A 3 10.73 27.40 -21.80
C SER A 3 10.85 25.89 -21.57
N THR A 4 11.82 25.28 -22.22
CA THR A 4 12.26 23.91 -21.96
C THR A 4 12.81 23.86 -20.53
N GLY A 5 11.97 23.39 -19.61
CA GLY A 5 12.25 23.26 -18.17
C GLY A 5 13.32 22.21 -17.87
N ILE A 6 14.56 22.46 -18.29
CA ILE A 6 15.74 21.73 -17.87
C ILE A 6 16.29 22.46 -16.65
N ILE A 7 15.93 21.95 -15.46
CA ILE A 7 16.42 22.48 -14.19
C ILE A 7 17.89 22.09 -14.06
N GLU A 8 18.77 23.09 -14.17
CA GLU A 8 20.21 22.96 -14.04
C GLU A 8 20.58 22.36 -12.67
N SER A 9 21.15 21.15 -12.69
CA SER A 9 21.56 20.43 -11.50
C SER A 9 22.85 21.02 -10.92
N ARG A 10 22.73 22.04 -10.07
CA ARG A 10 23.88 22.58 -9.31
C ARG A 10 24.58 21.51 -8.47
N PRO A 11 25.91 21.61 -8.27
CA PRO A 11 26.73 20.60 -7.60
C PRO A 11 26.27 20.32 -6.16
N VAL A 12 26.35 19.05 -5.76
CA VAL A 12 25.80 18.47 -4.52
C VAL A 12 26.33 19.15 -3.24
N ARG A 13 27.45 19.87 -3.30
CA ARG A 13 28.25 20.32 -2.15
C ARG A 13 27.58 21.41 -1.29
N GLU A 14 26.64 22.19 -1.83
CA GLU A 14 25.98 23.31 -1.11
C GLU A 14 24.58 22.99 -0.55
N ARG A 15 24.10 21.74 -0.65
CA ARG A 15 22.77 21.39 -0.12
C ARG A 15 22.77 21.36 1.42
N PRO A 16 21.77 21.96 2.10
CA PRO A 16 21.66 21.92 3.56
C PRO A 16 21.64 20.47 4.06
N ARG A 17 22.41 20.17 5.11
CA ARG A 17 22.57 18.82 5.68
C ARG A 17 21.24 18.12 5.94
N VAL A 18 20.23 18.89 6.38
CA VAL A 18 18.85 18.44 6.64
C VAL A 18 18.25 17.73 5.43
N LEU A 19 18.38 18.30 4.21
CA LEU A 19 17.79 17.71 3.01
C LEU A 19 18.43 16.36 2.62
N ARG A 20 19.72 16.18 2.91
CA ARG A 20 20.42 14.91 2.67
C ARG A 20 19.93 13.84 3.64
N ILE A 21 19.75 14.19 4.91
CA ILE A 21 19.23 13.29 5.94
C ILE A 21 17.80 12.89 5.60
N THR A 22 16.91 13.85 5.31
CA THR A 22 15.52 13.57 4.91
C THR A 22 15.44 12.66 3.69
N ARG A 23 16.23 12.94 2.65
CA ARG A 23 16.26 12.09 1.45
C ARG A 23 16.71 10.66 1.77
N SER A 24 17.75 10.50 2.58
CA SER A 24 18.30 9.19 2.92
C SER A 24 17.30 8.39 3.76
N ALA A 25 16.68 9.03 4.75
CA ALA A 25 15.63 8.42 5.56
C ALA A 25 14.42 7.99 4.70
N LEU A 26 13.95 8.86 3.79
CA LEU A 26 12.84 8.53 2.88
C LEU A 26 13.17 7.33 1.99
N LEU A 27 14.37 7.27 1.43
CA LEU A 27 14.78 6.15 0.57
C LEU A 27 14.95 4.85 1.35
N LEU A 28 15.45 4.91 2.59
CA LEU A 28 15.59 3.75 3.46
C LEU A 28 14.21 3.20 3.81
N VAL A 29 13.29 4.06 4.27
CA VAL A 29 11.91 3.67 4.61
C VAL A 29 11.21 3.10 3.38
N MET A 30 11.28 3.78 2.23
CA MET A 30 10.72 3.28 0.97
C MET A 30 11.23 1.88 0.62
N THR A 31 12.55 1.68 0.67
CA THR A 31 13.17 0.40 0.33
C THR A 31 12.73 -0.70 1.30
N ALA A 32 12.74 -0.42 2.60
CA ALA A 32 12.31 -1.36 3.63
C ALA A 32 10.83 -1.74 3.45
N THR A 33 9.96 -0.76 3.21
CA THR A 33 8.53 -0.99 2.96
C THR A 33 8.30 -1.84 1.72
N VAL A 34 8.95 -1.50 0.60
CA VAL A 34 8.79 -2.26 -0.65
C VAL A 34 9.27 -3.71 -0.50
N ILE A 35 10.40 -3.94 0.19
CA ILE A 35 10.89 -5.29 0.45
C ILE A 35 9.89 -6.06 1.31
N ALA A 36 9.39 -5.45 2.39
CA ALA A 36 8.43 -6.09 3.28
C ALA A 36 7.11 -6.43 2.57
N ASP A 37 6.56 -5.50 1.81
CA ASP A 37 5.30 -5.68 1.08
C ASP A 37 5.43 -6.70 -0.06
N THR A 38 6.55 -6.66 -0.79
CA THR A 38 6.83 -7.65 -1.85
C THR A 38 7.02 -9.04 -1.26
N GLY A 39 7.73 -9.16 -0.13
CA GLY A 39 7.91 -10.43 0.58
C GLY A 39 6.59 -11.02 1.05
N ARG A 40 5.72 -10.19 1.64
CA ARG A 40 4.36 -10.59 2.02
C ARG A 40 3.54 -11.01 0.80
N ALA A 41 3.56 -10.22 -0.27
CA ALA A 41 2.83 -10.51 -1.49
C ALA A 41 3.23 -11.87 -2.09
N ILE A 42 4.53 -12.16 -2.18
CA ILE A 42 5.04 -13.44 -2.65
C ILE A 42 4.61 -14.59 -1.72
N GLY A 43 4.72 -14.40 -0.40
CA GLY A 43 4.32 -15.40 0.59
C GLY A 43 2.82 -15.71 0.51
N THR A 44 1.96 -14.69 0.43
CA THR A 44 0.51 -14.85 0.33
C THR A 44 0.09 -15.50 -0.98
N LEU A 45 0.71 -15.12 -2.10
CA LEU A 45 0.39 -15.67 -3.41
C LEU A 45 0.80 -17.14 -3.53
N THR A 46 2.00 -17.49 -3.05
CA THR A 46 2.52 -18.85 -3.12
C THR A 46 2.00 -19.76 -2.01
N GLY A 47 1.57 -19.17 -0.88
CA GLY A 47 1.21 -19.90 0.33
C GLY A 47 2.41 -20.54 1.04
N ARG A 48 3.64 -20.11 0.73
CA ARG A 48 4.88 -20.71 1.22
C ARG A 48 5.89 -19.67 1.69
N THR A 49 6.77 -20.06 2.62
CA THR A 49 7.91 -19.23 3.02
C THR A 49 8.90 -19.08 1.87
N ILE A 50 9.52 -17.90 1.79
CA ILE A 50 10.64 -17.67 0.87
C ILE A 50 11.86 -18.38 1.47
N ALA A 51 12.35 -19.43 0.82
CA ALA A 51 13.55 -20.13 1.23
C ALA A 51 14.75 -19.19 1.20
N LEU A 52 15.21 -18.79 2.38
CA LEU A 52 16.41 -17.97 2.57
C LEU A 52 17.42 -18.81 3.36
N PHE A 53 18.68 -18.82 2.91
CA PHE A 53 19.78 -19.51 3.58
C PHE A 53 19.64 -21.04 3.70
N GLY A 54 19.09 -21.70 2.67
CA GLY A 54 19.10 -23.17 2.56
C GLY A 54 18.01 -23.89 3.36
N SER A 55 17.04 -23.18 3.95
CA SER A 55 15.85 -23.79 4.54
C SER A 55 14.92 -24.33 3.46
N ALA A 56 14.31 -25.50 3.70
CA ALA A 56 13.22 -25.98 2.85
C ALA A 56 12.02 -25.01 2.92
N PRO A 57 11.31 -24.75 1.81
CA PRO A 57 10.06 -24.00 1.84
C PRO A 57 9.08 -24.69 2.80
N SER A 58 8.54 -23.94 3.75
CA SER A 58 7.50 -24.40 4.67
C SER A 58 6.17 -23.80 4.25
N ASP A 59 5.10 -24.58 4.36
CA ASP A 59 3.77 -24.09 4.09
C ASP A 59 3.35 -23.05 5.14
N LEU A 60 2.62 -22.03 4.70
CA LEU A 60 2.20 -20.91 5.53
C LEU A 60 0.83 -21.16 6.14
N PRO A 61 0.59 -20.75 7.40
CA PRO A 61 -0.71 -20.87 8.01
C PRO A 61 -1.72 -19.91 7.37
N LEU A 62 -2.99 -20.30 7.40
CA LEU A 62 -4.10 -19.51 6.83
C LEU A 62 -4.24 -18.12 7.49
N THR A 63 -3.77 -17.97 8.73
CA THR A 63 -3.75 -16.71 9.50
C THR A 63 -2.83 -15.63 8.90
N LEU A 64 -2.04 -15.95 7.88
CA LEU A 64 -1.31 -14.93 7.12
C LEU A 64 -2.15 -14.24 6.05
N LEU A 65 -3.38 -14.69 5.81
CA LEU A 65 -4.35 -13.89 5.07
C LEU A 65 -4.74 -12.69 5.93
N PRO A 66 -4.65 -11.45 5.39
CA PRO A 66 -5.03 -10.25 6.14
C PRO A 66 -6.47 -10.31 6.66
N GLN A 67 -7.36 -11.09 6.06
CA GLN A 67 -8.76 -11.14 6.47
C GLN A 67 -9.03 -12.16 7.59
N ILE A 68 -8.09 -13.06 7.92
CA ILE A 68 -8.29 -14.15 8.88
C ILE A 68 -7.45 -13.90 10.14
N THR A 69 -8.10 -13.78 11.29
CA THR A 69 -7.42 -13.56 12.58
C THR A 69 -7.17 -14.84 13.36
N ARG A 70 -8.02 -15.85 13.15
CA ARG A 70 -7.88 -17.17 13.76
C ARG A 70 -8.40 -18.23 12.78
N ALA A 71 -7.64 -19.30 12.64
CA ALA A 71 -8.03 -20.49 11.90
C ALA A 71 -7.55 -21.71 12.69
N GLU A 72 -8.48 -22.44 13.30
CA GLU A 72 -8.18 -23.66 14.05
C GLU A 72 -8.63 -24.86 13.23
N HIS A 73 -7.68 -25.73 12.89
CA HIS A 73 -7.95 -26.93 12.12
C HIS A 73 -8.82 -27.90 12.90
N ALA A 74 -9.70 -28.60 12.18
CA ALA A 74 -10.37 -29.76 12.73
C ALA A 74 -9.35 -30.83 13.14
N VAL A 75 -9.69 -31.68 14.11
CA VAL A 75 -8.81 -32.73 14.62
C VAL A 75 -8.25 -33.59 13.47
N GLY A 76 -6.92 -33.56 13.29
CA GLY A 76 -6.22 -34.29 12.23
C GLY A 76 -6.12 -33.58 10.88
N GLY A 77 -6.64 -32.35 10.76
CA GLY A 77 -6.54 -31.53 9.55
C GLY A 77 -5.16 -30.90 9.37
N THR A 78 -4.64 -30.96 8.15
CA THR A 78 -3.43 -30.25 7.72
C THR A 78 -3.79 -29.36 6.54
N GLY A 79 -4.14 -28.10 6.82
CA GLY A 79 -4.46 -27.10 5.79
C GLY A 79 -3.41 -26.00 5.75
N SER A 80 -3.05 -25.56 4.55
CA SER A 80 -2.14 -24.44 4.38
C SER A 80 -2.75 -23.34 3.52
N LEU A 81 -2.11 -22.17 3.56
CA LEU A 81 -2.42 -21.08 2.66
C LEU A 81 -2.22 -21.46 1.18
N ALA A 82 -1.34 -22.42 0.87
CA ALA A 82 -1.11 -22.86 -0.51
C ALA A 82 -2.32 -23.62 -1.07
N ASP A 83 -3.12 -24.24 -0.20
CA ASP A 83 -4.30 -25.04 -0.55
C ASP A 83 -5.57 -24.18 -0.67
N ALA A 84 -5.53 -22.93 -0.20
CA ALA A 84 -6.63 -21.99 -0.33
C ALA A 84 -6.87 -21.59 -1.79
N ASP A 85 -8.10 -21.16 -2.07
CA ASP A 85 -8.50 -20.68 -3.38
C ASP A 85 -7.53 -19.63 -3.94
N PHE A 86 -7.22 -19.77 -5.23
CA PHE A 86 -6.22 -18.94 -5.89
C PHE A 86 -6.68 -17.49 -6.04
N LEU A 87 -7.98 -17.26 -6.25
CA LEU A 87 -8.52 -15.91 -6.35
C LEU A 87 -8.48 -15.21 -4.99
N LEU A 88 -8.78 -15.92 -3.90
CA LEU A 88 -8.60 -15.41 -2.54
C LEU A 88 -7.16 -14.95 -2.29
N ARG A 89 -6.17 -15.78 -2.69
CA ARG A 89 -4.75 -15.42 -2.57
C ARG A 89 -4.37 -14.20 -3.40
N ILE A 90 -4.86 -14.09 -4.64
CA ILE A 90 -4.64 -12.90 -5.49
C ILE A 90 -5.22 -11.65 -4.82
N LEU A 91 -6.47 -11.73 -4.36
CA LEU A 91 -7.15 -10.62 -3.72
C LEU A 91 -6.46 -10.19 -2.43
N ALA A 92 -5.97 -11.13 -1.63
CA ALA A 92 -5.19 -10.85 -0.43
C ALA A 92 -3.78 -10.31 -0.72
N THR A 93 -3.21 -10.63 -1.89
CA THR A 93 -1.88 -10.18 -2.33
C THR A 93 -1.90 -8.76 -2.90
N ALA A 94 -3.02 -8.31 -3.45
CA ALA A 94 -3.12 -7.02 -4.11
C ALA A 94 -2.96 -5.79 -3.18
N PRO A 95 -3.52 -5.75 -1.95
CA PRO A 95 -3.34 -4.62 -1.03
C PRO A 95 -1.88 -4.26 -0.73
N PRO A 96 -0.97 -5.19 -0.34
CA PRO A 96 0.43 -4.83 -0.11
C PRO A 96 1.15 -4.37 -1.39
N LEU A 97 0.81 -4.91 -2.56
CA LEU A 97 1.39 -4.43 -3.83
C LEU A 97 0.96 -3.00 -4.15
N ILE A 98 -0.32 -2.67 -3.95
CA ILE A 98 -0.83 -1.31 -4.11
C ILE A 98 -0.13 -0.37 -3.13
N HIS A 99 0.03 -0.80 -1.88
CA HIS A 99 0.74 -0.03 -0.86
C HIS A 99 2.18 0.26 -1.30
N ALA A 100 2.94 -0.76 -1.72
CA ALA A 100 4.32 -0.60 -2.18
C ALA A 100 4.44 0.39 -3.35
N VAL A 101 3.59 0.26 -4.37
CA VAL A 101 3.56 1.19 -5.52
C VAL A 101 3.22 2.60 -5.08
N THR A 102 2.23 2.74 -4.19
CA THR A 102 1.81 4.03 -3.64
C THR A 102 2.95 4.71 -2.90
N VAL A 103 3.69 3.99 -2.06
CA VAL A 103 4.84 4.50 -1.31
C VAL A 103 5.96 4.95 -2.25
N VAL A 104 6.30 4.15 -3.26
CA VAL A 104 7.33 4.52 -4.26
C VAL A 104 6.97 5.81 -4.98
N LEU A 105 5.73 5.92 -5.46
CA LEU A 105 5.25 7.12 -6.14
C LEU A 105 5.20 8.33 -5.20
N ALA A 106 4.70 8.15 -3.97
CA ALA A 106 4.65 9.20 -2.97
C ALA A 106 6.05 9.76 -2.64
N VAL A 107 7.03 8.88 -2.41
CA VAL A 107 8.41 9.28 -2.15
C VAL A 107 9.02 9.98 -3.37
N ALA A 108 8.75 9.50 -4.59
CA ALA A 108 9.21 10.16 -5.80
C ALA A 108 8.66 11.59 -5.95
N TRP A 109 7.37 11.80 -5.70
CA TRP A 109 6.74 13.13 -5.74
C TRP A 109 7.25 14.04 -4.63
N LEU A 110 7.37 13.53 -3.41
CA LEU A 110 7.89 14.28 -2.27
C LEU A 110 9.34 14.73 -2.50
N LEU A 111 10.20 13.83 -3.02
CA LEU A 111 11.58 14.19 -3.36
C LEU A 111 11.64 15.25 -4.46
N ARG A 112 10.72 15.24 -5.44
CA ARG A 112 10.64 16.29 -6.46
C ARG A 112 10.20 17.63 -5.86
N ALA A 113 9.18 17.63 -5.00
CA ALA A 113 8.74 18.84 -4.30
C ALA A 113 9.87 19.43 -3.43
N LEU A 114 10.56 18.60 -2.64
CA LEU A 114 11.68 19.02 -1.81
C LEU A 114 12.86 19.60 -2.61
N ARG A 115 13.10 19.13 -3.84
CA ARG A 115 14.13 19.72 -4.71
C ARG A 115 13.81 21.16 -5.08
N GLY A 116 12.56 21.47 -5.42
CA GLY A 116 12.16 22.84 -5.75
C GLY A 116 12.21 23.77 -4.52
N VAL A 117 11.83 23.26 -3.34
CA VAL A 117 11.97 24.01 -2.08
C VAL A 117 13.44 24.31 -1.76
N ALA A 118 14.33 23.32 -1.94
CA ALA A 118 15.78 23.51 -1.75
C ALA A 118 16.41 24.53 -2.71
N GLN A 119 15.77 24.83 -3.84
CA GLN A 119 16.23 25.84 -4.79
C GLN A 119 15.72 27.26 -4.44
N GLY A 120 15.07 27.42 -3.29
CA GLY A 120 14.54 28.71 -2.84
C GLY A 120 13.24 29.12 -3.55
N GLN A 121 12.59 28.20 -4.25
CA GLN A 121 11.36 28.46 -5.01
C GLN A 121 10.18 27.61 -4.49
N PRO A 122 9.77 27.77 -3.21
CA PRO A 122 8.74 26.92 -2.59
C PRO A 122 7.36 27.07 -3.22
N PHE A 123 7.05 28.25 -3.78
CA PHE A 123 5.75 28.57 -4.38
C PHE A 123 5.68 28.33 -5.89
N HIS A 124 6.77 27.86 -6.51
CA HIS A 124 6.80 27.65 -7.95
C HIS A 124 5.80 26.55 -8.37
N GLY A 125 5.18 26.72 -9.53
CA GLY A 125 4.16 25.80 -10.04
C GLY A 125 4.62 24.33 -10.07
N PHE A 126 5.91 24.09 -10.29
CA PHE A 126 6.50 22.75 -10.20
C PHE A 126 6.32 22.10 -8.81
N VAL A 127 6.57 22.83 -7.72
CA VAL A 127 6.42 22.32 -6.35
C VAL A 127 4.95 22.04 -6.04
N VAL A 128 4.06 22.97 -6.38
CA VAL A 128 2.61 22.85 -6.18
C VAL A 128 2.04 21.64 -6.94
N VAL A 129 2.45 21.42 -8.19
CA VAL A 129 2.01 20.26 -8.99
C VAL A 129 2.47 18.95 -8.38
N ASN A 130 3.71 18.87 -7.88
CA ASN A 130 4.21 17.65 -7.25
C ASN A 130 3.52 17.37 -5.91
N TRP A 131 3.18 18.40 -5.12
CA TRP A 131 2.36 18.25 -3.91
C TRP A 131 0.95 17.74 -4.24
N ARG A 132 0.32 18.28 -5.30
CA ARG A 132 -0.98 17.78 -5.78
C ARG A 132 -0.89 16.32 -6.20
N ARG A 133 0.15 15.93 -6.93
CA ARG A 133 0.39 14.54 -7.35
C ARG A 133 0.57 13.63 -6.14
N LEU A 134 1.35 14.05 -5.15
CA LEU A 134 1.50 13.33 -3.89
C LEU A 134 0.15 13.10 -3.20
N ALA A 135 -0.65 14.14 -3.02
CA ALA A 135 -1.97 14.05 -2.40
C ALA A 135 -2.88 13.06 -3.14
N VAL A 136 -2.98 13.18 -4.47
CA VAL A 136 -3.78 12.29 -5.30
C VAL A 136 -3.27 10.85 -5.22
N THR A 137 -1.95 10.63 -5.26
CA THR A 137 -1.36 9.29 -5.14
C THR A 137 -1.70 8.64 -3.80
N LEU A 138 -1.59 9.37 -2.68
CA LEU A 138 -1.91 8.83 -1.35
C LEU A 138 -3.40 8.50 -1.22
N LEU A 139 -4.28 9.39 -1.68
CA LEU A 139 -5.73 9.17 -1.65
C LEU A 139 -6.15 8.01 -2.55
N ALA A 140 -5.73 8.02 -3.81
CA ALA A 140 -6.07 6.97 -4.76
C ALA A 140 -5.50 5.60 -4.35
N GLY A 141 -4.25 5.58 -3.87
CA GLY A 141 -3.61 4.37 -3.37
C GLY A 141 -4.32 3.81 -2.14
N GLY A 142 -4.64 4.67 -1.16
CA GLY A 142 -5.38 4.27 0.04
C GLY A 142 -6.79 3.75 -0.26
N LEU A 143 -7.52 4.43 -1.16
CA LEU A 143 -8.85 3.99 -1.59
C LEU A 143 -8.81 2.67 -2.36
N ALA A 144 -7.84 2.49 -3.26
CA ALA A 144 -7.68 1.24 -4.01
C ALA A 144 -7.31 0.08 -3.08
N GLN A 145 -6.41 0.30 -2.12
CA GLN A 145 -6.02 -0.69 -1.14
C GLN A 145 -7.21 -1.11 -0.26
N GLY A 146 -7.94 -0.16 0.33
CA GLY A 146 -9.12 -0.47 1.16
C GLY A 146 -10.28 -1.08 0.35
N GLY A 147 -10.45 -0.66 -0.90
CA GLY A 147 -11.46 -1.22 -1.81
C GLY A 147 -11.18 -2.68 -2.15
N ILE A 148 -9.94 -3.03 -2.49
CA ILE A 148 -9.57 -4.43 -2.75
C ILE A 148 -9.69 -5.28 -1.50
N ASP A 149 -9.27 -4.78 -0.34
CA ASP A 149 -9.41 -5.52 0.90
C ASP A 149 -10.89 -5.78 1.25
N THR A 150 -11.76 -4.80 0.95
CA THR A 150 -13.21 -4.97 1.07
C THR A 150 -13.75 -6.04 0.10
N ILE A 151 -13.24 -6.10 -1.13
CA ILE A 151 -13.59 -7.13 -2.11
C ILE A 151 -13.10 -8.51 -1.62
N ALA A 152 -11.88 -8.61 -1.10
CA ALA A 152 -11.33 -9.84 -0.54
C ALA A 152 -12.17 -10.35 0.64
N TYR A 153 -12.54 -9.46 1.55
CA TYR A 153 -13.45 -9.76 2.66
C TYR A 153 -14.83 -10.22 2.17
N ALA A 154 -15.43 -9.52 1.20
CA ALA A 154 -16.72 -9.90 0.63
C ALA A 154 -16.65 -11.27 -0.06
N TYR A 155 -15.55 -11.54 -0.78
CA TYR A 155 -15.31 -12.83 -1.42
C TYR A 155 -15.19 -13.96 -0.39
N LEU A 156 -14.37 -13.76 0.65
CA LEU A 156 -14.18 -14.71 1.75
C LEU A 156 -15.49 -14.98 2.50
N THR A 157 -16.22 -13.93 2.89
CA THR A 157 -17.48 -14.05 3.64
C THR A 157 -18.60 -14.64 2.80
N ALA A 158 -18.66 -14.38 1.49
CA ALA A 158 -19.61 -15.03 0.60
C ALA A 158 -19.37 -16.55 0.55
N HIS A 159 -18.10 -16.98 0.44
CA HIS A 159 -17.79 -18.40 0.37
C HIS A 159 -17.90 -19.09 1.73
N LEU A 160 -17.62 -18.43 2.85
CA LEU A 160 -17.80 -19.04 4.19
C LEU A 160 -19.26 -18.99 4.69
N GLY A 161 -19.98 -17.90 4.44
CA GLY A 161 -21.33 -17.68 4.97
C GLY A 161 -22.46 -18.27 4.13
N PHE A 162 -22.30 -18.35 2.79
CA PHE A 162 -23.31 -18.93 1.91
C PHE A 162 -23.27 -20.47 1.93
N ILE A 163 -22.09 -21.03 2.16
CA ILE A 163 -21.85 -22.48 2.21
C ILE A 163 -22.30 -23.07 3.55
N ALA A 164 -21.93 -22.47 4.68
CA ALA A 164 -22.26 -22.98 6.03
C ALA A 164 -23.78 -22.97 6.34
N ARG A 165 -24.57 -22.13 5.66
CA ARG A 165 -26.01 -22.00 5.90
C ARG A 165 -26.87 -22.91 5.03
N SER A 166 -26.29 -23.58 4.04
CA SER A 166 -27.03 -24.40 3.07
C SER A 166 -27.42 -25.79 3.59
N GLY A 167 -26.88 -26.26 4.72
CA GLY A 167 -27.47 -27.24 5.67
C GLY A 167 -27.99 -28.60 5.18
N THR A 168 -28.01 -28.89 3.88
CA THR A 168 -28.72 -30.06 3.31
C THR A 168 -27.93 -30.80 2.23
N GLY A 169 -26.60 -30.63 2.18
CA GLY A 169 -25.74 -31.35 1.24
C GLY A 169 -25.07 -32.56 1.88
N SER A 170 -25.42 -33.77 1.45
CA SER A 170 -24.66 -35.00 1.74
C SER A 170 -23.41 -35.10 0.84
N GLY A 171 -22.52 -34.11 0.91
CA GLY A 171 -21.32 -33.97 0.07
C GLY A 171 -20.12 -33.39 0.83
N ALA A 172 -18.98 -33.26 0.15
CA ALA A 172 -17.77 -32.65 0.71
C ALA A 172 -18.06 -31.22 1.20
N ASP A 173 -17.51 -30.84 2.36
CA ASP A 173 -17.70 -29.51 2.95
C ASP A 173 -17.18 -28.45 1.96
N PRO A 174 -18.02 -27.57 1.41
CA PRO A 174 -17.54 -26.64 0.39
C PRO A 174 -16.53 -25.62 0.96
N ALA A 175 -16.48 -25.44 2.28
CA ALA A 175 -15.42 -24.68 2.94
C ALA A 175 -14.05 -25.39 2.86
N GLU A 176 -14.04 -26.72 2.91
CA GLU A 176 -12.83 -27.55 2.73
C GLU A 176 -12.29 -27.40 1.30
N SER A 177 -13.17 -27.38 0.29
CA SER A 177 -12.74 -27.15 -1.10
C SER A 177 -12.22 -25.73 -1.38
N PHE A 178 -12.64 -24.75 -0.58
CA PHE A 178 -12.27 -23.35 -0.74
C PHE A 178 -11.00 -22.97 0.04
N LEU A 179 -10.84 -23.50 1.26
CA LEU A 179 -9.69 -23.23 2.12
C LEU A 179 -8.63 -24.34 2.08
N GLY A 180 -8.91 -25.43 1.37
CA GLY A 180 -8.03 -26.59 1.24
C GLY A 180 -8.02 -27.54 2.43
N ALA A 181 -8.76 -27.23 3.50
CA ALA A 181 -8.91 -28.10 4.67
C ALA A 181 -10.16 -27.73 5.49
N ARG A 182 -10.53 -28.63 6.39
CA ARG A 182 -11.61 -28.41 7.35
C ARG A 182 -11.10 -27.68 8.60
N TYR A 183 -11.86 -26.69 9.04
CA TYR A 183 -11.57 -25.86 10.22
C TYR A 183 -12.75 -25.91 11.19
N ASP A 184 -12.46 -26.03 12.49
CA ASP A 184 -13.49 -26.00 13.53
C ASP A 184 -13.85 -24.56 13.90
N GLU A 185 -12.88 -23.63 13.81
CA GLU A 185 -13.09 -22.21 14.06
C GLU A 185 -12.37 -21.36 13.00
N ILE A 186 -13.11 -20.43 12.40
CA ILE A 186 -12.55 -19.39 11.52
C ILE A 186 -13.09 -18.04 12.00
N SER A 187 -12.18 -17.16 12.42
CA SER A 187 -12.49 -15.77 12.72
C SER A 187 -12.01 -14.87 11.60
N ILE A 188 -12.93 -14.07 11.07
CA ILE A 188 -12.68 -13.10 10.00
C ILE A 188 -12.66 -11.70 10.62
N GLN A 189 -11.71 -10.86 10.21
CA GLN A 189 -11.71 -9.44 10.59
C GLN A 189 -12.30 -8.56 9.50
N LEU A 190 -12.82 -7.40 9.93
CA LEU A 190 -13.31 -6.37 9.02
C LEU A 190 -12.20 -5.86 8.09
N PRO A 191 -12.55 -5.34 6.91
CA PRO A 191 -11.58 -4.75 6.00
C PRO A 191 -10.76 -3.64 6.68
N ALA A 192 -9.44 -3.72 6.55
CA ALA A 192 -8.49 -2.78 7.10
C ALA A 192 -8.29 -1.62 6.12
N TRP A 193 -9.02 -0.53 6.34
CA TRP A 193 -8.83 0.70 5.57
C TRP A 193 -7.55 1.43 6.01
N PRO A 194 -6.67 1.83 5.07
CA PRO A 194 -5.42 2.53 5.40
C PRO A 194 -5.70 4.00 5.73
N VAL A 195 -6.31 4.24 6.90
CA VAL A 195 -6.71 5.58 7.38
C VAL A 195 -5.53 6.54 7.35
N ASP A 196 -4.35 6.08 7.75
CA ASP A 196 -3.13 6.88 7.81
C ASP A 196 -2.76 7.46 6.43
N LEU A 197 -2.85 6.65 5.36
CA LEU A 197 -2.60 7.11 3.99
C LEU A 197 -3.65 8.10 3.52
N LEU A 198 -4.92 7.86 3.84
CA LEU A 198 -6.01 8.76 3.48
C LEU A 198 -5.86 10.11 4.18
N VAL A 199 -5.57 10.11 5.48
CA VAL A 199 -5.32 11.33 6.27
C VAL A 199 -4.08 12.06 5.75
N ALA A 200 -2.98 11.36 5.49
CA ALA A 200 -1.78 11.98 4.90
C ALA A 200 -2.07 12.61 3.53
N GLY A 201 -2.90 11.96 2.71
CA GLY A 201 -3.37 12.49 1.43
C GLY A 201 -4.21 13.77 1.57
N LEU A 202 -5.14 13.80 2.54
CA LEU A 202 -5.93 14.98 2.86
C LEU A 202 -5.06 16.13 3.38
N VAL A 203 -4.09 15.85 4.25
CA VAL A 203 -3.12 16.85 4.74
C VAL A 203 -2.29 17.39 3.58
N ALA A 204 -1.79 16.54 2.69
CA ALA A 204 -1.06 16.97 1.50
C ALA A 204 -1.92 17.83 0.56
N LEU A 205 -3.22 17.53 0.44
CA LEU A 205 -4.16 18.34 -0.33
C LEU A 205 -4.35 19.73 0.31
N ALA A 206 -4.51 19.80 1.63
CA ALA A 206 -4.62 21.06 2.36
C ALA A 206 -3.35 21.91 2.22
N LEU A 207 -2.17 21.30 2.33
CA LEU A 207 -0.89 21.97 2.09
C LEU A 207 -0.79 22.48 0.64
N THR A 208 -1.27 21.72 -0.33
CA THR A 208 -1.30 22.15 -1.74
C THR A 208 -2.15 23.42 -1.90
N ALA A 209 -3.32 23.48 -1.25
CA ALA A 209 -4.18 24.67 -1.28
C ALA A 209 -3.50 25.88 -0.63
N ALA A 210 -2.83 25.67 0.52
CA ALA A 210 -2.07 26.71 1.20
C ALA A 210 -0.90 27.25 0.33
N PHE A 211 -0.12 26.36 -0.30
CA PHE A 211 0.97 26.77 -1.19
C PHE A 211 0.45 27.52 -2.43
N ARG A 212 -0.71 27.13 -2.96
CA ARG A 212 -1.34 27.84 -4.09
C ARG A 212 -1.79 29.24 -3.70
N ALA A 213 -2.33 29.42 -2.49
CA ALA A 213 -2.67 30.74 -1.98
C ALA A 213 -1.42 31.60 -1.76
N GLY A 214 -0.36 31.03 -1.18
CA GLY A 214 0.93 31.71 -1.01
C GLY A 214 1.59 32.12 -2.33
N ALA A 215 1.48 31.28 -3.37
CA ALA A 215 1.99 31.61 -4.70
C ALA A 215 1.27 32.82 -5.31
N ARG A 216 -0.05 32.90 -5.17
CA ARG A 216 -0.83 34.06 -5.63
C ARG A 216 -0.45 35.34 -4.91
N LEU A 217 -0.26 35.27 -3.59
CA LEU A 217 0.19 36.43 -2.80
C LEU A 217 1.59 36.92 -3.21
N ALA A 218 2.49 36.00 -3.58
CA ALA A 218 3.81 36.37 -4.08
C ALA A 218 3.72 37.06 -5.46
N GLU A 219 2.89 36.53 -6.37
CA GLU A 219 2.63 37.14 -7.68
C GLU A 219 2.00 38.55 -7.54
N ASP A 220 1.03 38.71 -6.64
CA ASP A 220 0.38 40.00 -6.37
C ASP A 220 1.35 41.01 -5.76
N ALA A 221 2.26 40.58 -4.87
CA ALA A 221 3.25 41.45 -4.25
C ALA A 221 4.33 41.92 -5.24
N ASP A 222 4.81 41.04 -6.12
CA ASP A 222 5.79 41.36 -7.16
C ASP A 222 5.20 42.32 -8.22
N GLY A 223 3.88 42.35 -8.40
CA GLY A 223 3.20 43.26 -9.34
C GLY A 223 2.96 44.69 -8.83
N VAL A 224 3.22 44.96 -7.54
CA VAL A 224 3.01 46.27 -6.90
C VAL A 224 4.30 47.11 -6.80
N VAL A 225 5.47 46.49 -6.99
CA VAL A 225 6.80 47.14 -6.97
C VAL A 225 7.27 47.47 -8.38
#